data_AF-A0A0C5AU63-F1
#
_entry.id   AF-A0A0C5AU63-F1
#
_cell.length_a   1.000
_cell.length_b   1.000
_cell.length_c   1.000
_cell.angle_alpha   90.00
_cell.angle_beta   90.00
_cell.angle_gamma   90.00
#
_symmetry.space_group_name_H-M   'P 1'
#
loop_
_entity.id
_entity.type
_entity.pdbx_description
1 polymer ?
#
loop_
_entity_poly.entity_id
_entity_poly.type
_entity_poly.pdbx_seq_one_letter_code
_entity_poly.pdbx_strand_id
1 'polypeptide(L)'
;MASVQQAQGVAQFNDKEKAAIQKAINEARNFVANNDNAKPTQEQLVKVTGVMTNAQSRTIMHDKTHEWKGHFIVKPPNTIGGKTTGDHFVHMGANWQGQLPVVVGSKAAVVYITMDKMHPGLGYLLAWDKPENSSNGTSKIYVEAGNSAKFVKMDWNEIEKKLDASCNTSFHFDPETGAMAGGEIKDSDKNATIGAIFDRRGA
;
A
#
# COMPACT_ATOMS: atom_id res chain seq x y z
N MET A 1 27.67 -27.61 -13.38
CA MET A 1 27.16 -26.23 -13.21
C MET A 1 25.68 -26.33 -12.89
N ALA A 2 25.33 -26.14 -11.62
CA ALA A 2 23.96 -26.26 -11.15
C ALA A 2 23.18 -24.98 -11.52
N SER A 3 22.13 -25.15 -12.32
CA SER A 3 21.13 -24.12 -12.57
C SER A 3 20.34 -23.91 -11.28
N VAL A 4 20.45 -22.71 -10.71
CA VAL A 4 19.67 -22.29 -9.56
C VAL A 4 18.22 -22.16 -10.05
N GLN A 5 17.36 -23.07 -9.59
CA GLN A 5 15.93 -22.99 -9.78
C GLN A 5 15.42 -21.69 -9.15
N GLN A 6 15.02 -20.73 -9.98
CA GLN A 6 14.00 -19.75 -9.62
C GLN A 6 12.68 -20.52 -9.41
N ALA A 7 12.52 -21.07 -8.22
CA ALA A 7 11.25 -21.48 -7.66
C ALA A 7 10.94 -20.56 -6.47
N GLN A 8 10.86 -19.25 -6.72
CA GLN A 8 10.01 -18.40 -5.90
C GLN A 8 8.59 -18.77 -6.31
N GLY A 9 8.03 -19.78 -5.65
CA GLY A 9 6.60 -20.03 -5.71
C GLY A 9 5.91 -18.73 -5.37
N VAL A 10 5.23 -18.13 -6.35
CA VAL A 10 4.37 -16.97 -6.13
C VAL A 10 3.37 -17.44 -5.09
N ALA A 11 3.56 -17.05 -3.83
CA ALA A 11 2.57 -17.28 -2.81
C ALA A 11 1.34 -16.49 -3.26
N GLN A 12 0.40 -17.20 -3.88
CA GLN A 12 -0.81 -16.61 -4.42
C GLN A 12 -1.78 -16.39 -3.27
N PHE A 13 -2.47 -15.25 -3.30
CA PHE A 13 -3.58 -14.97 -2.40
C PHE A 13 -4.54 -16.17 -2.36
N ASN A 14 -4.90 -16.63 -1.16
CA ASN A 14 -6.04 -17.54 -1.03
C ASN A 14 -7.35 -16.80 -1.35
N ASP A 15 -8.44 -17.53 -1.50
CA ASP A 15 -9.72 -16.92 -1.89
C ASP A 15 -10.23 -15.89 -0.88
N LYS A 16 -9.95 -16.09 0.41
CA LYS A 16 -10.30 -15.14 1.48
C LYS A 16 -9.51 -13.83 1.33
N GLU A 17 -8.22 -13.91 1.06
CA GLU A 17 -7.33 -12.76 0.85
C GLU A 17 -7.72 -12.00 -0.42
N LYS A 18 -7.98 -12.71 -1.52
CA LYS A 18 -8.49 -12.10 -2.76
C LYS A 18 -9.80 -11.37 -2.53
N ALA A 19 -10.74 -12.01 -1.82
CA ALA A 19 -12.03 -11.40 -1.52
C ALA A 19 -11.90 -10.14 -0.65
N ALA A 20 -11.00 -10.15 0.35
CA ALA A 20 -10.76 -9.00 1.20
C ALA A 20 -10.10 -7.83 0.44
N ILE A 21 -9.08 -8.11 -0.39
CA ILE A 21 -8.44 -7.10 -1.25
C ILE A 21 -9.45 -6.52 -2.23
N GLN A 22 -10.26 -7.36 -2.88
CA GLN A 22 -11.25 -6.90 -3.84
C GLN A 22 -12.36 -6.08 -3.16
N LYS A 23 -12.75 -6.44 -1.94
CA LYS A 23 -13.67 -5.65 -1.12
C LYS A 23 -13.07 -4.27 -0.80
N ALA A 24 -11.81 -4.22 -0.35
CA ALA A 24 -11.10 -2.97 -0.06
C ALA A 24 -10.99 -2.06 -1.30
N ILE A 25 -10.69 -2.63 -2.47
CA ILE A 25 -10.69 -1.90 -3.75
C ILE A 25 -12.08 -1.33 -4.07
N ASN A 26 -13.13 -2.13 -3.89
CA ASN A 26 -14.49 -1.67 -4.15
C ASN A 26 -14.92 -0.56 -3.18
N GLU A 27 -14.53 -0.65 -1.91
CA GLU A 27 -14.73 0.42 -0.93
C GLU A 27 -13.98 1.70 -1.33
N ALA A 28 -12.72 1.59 -1.75
CA ALA A 28 -11.95 2.73 -2.26
C ALA A 28 -12.61 3.37 -3.48
N ARG A 29 -13.10 2.55 -4.43
CA ARG A 29 -13.81 3.03 -5.63
C ARG A 29 -15.12 3.72 -5.29
N ASN A 30 -15.91 3.14 -4.38
CA ASN A 30 -17.17 3.73 -3.94
C ASN A 30 -16.94 5.06 -3.22
N PHE A 31 -15.87 5.14 -2.41
CA PHE A 31 -15.47 6.40 -1.79
C PHE A 31 -15.14 7.46 -2.84
N VAL A 32 -14.35 7.12 -3.86
CA VAL A 32 -14.06 8.02 -4.97
C VAL A 32 -15.34 8.45 -5.68
N ALA A 33 -16.20 7.51 -6.09
CA ALA A 33 -17.42 7.80 -6.84
C ALA A 33 -18.41 8.69 -6.08
N ASN A 34 -18.49 8.55 -4.75
CA ASN A 34 -19.40 9.35 -3.92
C ASN A 34 -18.85 10.75 -3.58
N ASN A 35 -17.54 10.96 -3.70
CA ASN A 35 -16.88 12.22 -3.31
C ASN A 35 -16.31 13.02 -4.49
N ASP A 36 -16.09 12.43 -5.67
CA ASP A 36 -15.69 13.14 -6.90
C ASP A 36 -16.93 13.66 -7.66
N ASN A 37 -17.49 14.78 -7.18
CA ASN A 37 -18.50 15.56 -7.91
C ASN A 37 -17.90 16.65 -8.81
N ALA A 38 -16.57 16.69 -8.96
CA ALA A 38 -15.87 17.74 -9.71
C ALA A 38 -15.72 17.37 -11.19
N LYS A 39 -16.06 18.31 -12.09
CA LYS A 39 -15.74 18.20 -13.52
C LYS A 39 -14.22 18.12 -13.70
N PRO A 40 -13.69 17.29 -14.61
CA PRO A 40 -12.26 17.17 -14.82
C PRO A 40 -11.70 18.51 -15.33
N THR A 41 -10.95 19.21 -14.50
CA THR A 41 -10.11 20.33 -14.90
C THR A 41 -8.82 19.81 -15.52
N GLN A 42 -8.29 20.53 -16.51
CA GLN A 42 -7.12 20.19 -17.33
C GLN A 42 -5.81 19.97 -16.53
N GLU A 43 -5.80 20.32 -15.24
CA GLU A 43 -4.66 20.18 -14.31
C GLU A 43 -4.91 19.11 -13.23
N GLN A 44 -5.51 17.98 -13.59
CA GLN A 44 -5.76 16.91 -12.62
C GLN A 44 -4.45 16.18 -12.29
N LEU A 45 -3.92 16.47 -11.10
CA LEU A 45 -2.88 15.68 -10.44
C LEU A 45 -3.34 14.23 -10.30
N VAL A 46 -2.38 13.31 -10.31
CA VAL A 46 -2.63 11.92 -9.92
C VAL A 46 -3.27 11.85 -8.53
N LYS A 47 -4.23 10.95 -8.35
CA LYS A 47 -4.88 10.68 -7.06
C LYS A 47 -4.88 9.18 -6.78
N VAL A 48 -4.37 8.79 -5.62
CA VAL A 48 -4.40 7.42 -5.11
C VAL A 48 -5.33 7.38 -3.90
N THR A 49 -6.37 6.56 -3.98
CA THR A 49 -7.26 6.28 -2.84
C THR A 49 -7.03 4.84 -2.39
N GLY A 50 -6.67 4.64 -1.14
CA GLY A 50 -6.39 3.31 -0.62
C GLY A 50 -7.24 2.96 0.58
N VAL A 51 -7.58 1.67 0.70
CA VAL A 51 -8.20 1.07 1.88
C VAL A 51 -7.31 -0.06 2.38
N MET A 52 -7.04 -0.05 3.68
CA MET A 52 -6.27 -1.09 4.36
C MET A 52 -7.19 -1.84 5.32
N THR A 53 -7.19 -3.17 5.22
CA THR A 53 -7.99 -4.05 6.08
C THR A 53 -7.06 -4.84 6.99
N ASN A 54 -7.38 -4.88 8.27
CA ASN A 54 -6.72 -5.76 9.22
C ASN A 54 -7.63 -6.97 9.49
N ALA A 55 -7.19 -8.16 9.06
CA ALA A 55 -7.91 -9.41 9.28
C ALA A 55 -7.62 -10.06 10.63
N GLN A 56 -6.68 -9.49 11.39
CA GLN A 56 -6.34 -9.94 12.73
C GLN A 56 -7.43 -9.50 13.72
N SER A 57 -7.59 -10.25 14.80
CA SER A 57 -8.46 -9.85 15.92
C SER A 57 -7.93 -8.63 16.69
N ARG A 58 -6.67 -8.26 16.48
CA ARG A 58 -5.96 -7.23 17.22
C ARG A 58 -5.72 -6.03 16.33
N THR A 59 -5.94 -4.84 16.88
CA THR A 59 -5.69 -3.57 16.22
C THR A 59 -4.18 -3.36 15.98
N ILE A 60 -3.83 -2.87 14.79
CA ILE A 60 -2.49 -2.38 14.45
C ILE A 60 -2.48 -0.85 14.44
N MET A 61 -1.34 -0.24 14.77
CA MET A 61 -1.15 1.21 14.84
C MET A 61 -0.22 1.70 13.75
N HIS A 62 -0.52 2.88 13.23
CA HIS A 62 0.37 3.60 12.35
C HIS A 62 1.69 3.94 13.08
N ASP A 63 2.83 3.59 12.48
CA ASP A 63 4.17 3.89 12.97
C ASP A 63 4.77 5.09 12.24
N LYS A 64 4.93 4.97 10.92
CA LYS A 64 5.58 6.00 10.09
C LYS A 64 5.06 6.01 8.65
N THR A 65 5.11 7.19 8.05
CA THR A 65 4.87 7.41 6.61
C THR A 65 6.09 8.03 5.94
N HIS A 66 6.18 7.87 4.62
CA HIS A 66 7.12 8.61 3.79
C HIS A 66 6.50 8.95 2.44
N GLU A 67 6.76 10.17 1.95
CA GLU A 67 6.21 10.73 0.71
C GLU A 67 7.38 11.08 -0.21
N TRP A 68 7.66 10.23 -1.21
CA TRP A 68 8.71 10.51 -2.21
C TRP A 68 8.24 11.52 -3.26
N LYS A 69 6.98 11.40 -3.68
CA LYS A 69 6.35 12.27 -4.68
C LYS A 69 4.90 12.46 -4.34
N GLY A 70 4.44 13.71 -4.22
CA GLY A 70 3.06 13.99 -3.85
C GLY A 70 2.90 14.26 -2.35
N HIS A 71 1.65 14.27 -1.90
CA HIS A 71 1.30 14.45 -0.50
C HIS A 71 -0.06 13.86 -0.12
N PHE A 72 -0.24 13.52 1.17
CA PHE A 72 -1.51 13.07 1.73
C PHE A 72 -2.52 14.22 1.87
N ILE A 73 -3.72 13.98 1.37
CA ILE A 73 -4.91 14.83 1.56
C ILE A 73 -5.76 14.26 2.69
N VAL A 74 -5.89 12.94 2.69
CA VAL A 74 -6.45 12.18 3.80
C VAL A 74 -5.34 11.25 4.27
N LYS A 75 -4.85 11.50 5.49
CA LYS A 75 -3.77 10.71 6.08
C LYS A 75 -4.22 9.26 6.32
N PRO A 76 -3.28 8.30 6.31
CA PRO A 76 -3.57 6.95 6.76
C PRO A 76 -4.16 6.94 8.17
N PRO A 77 -5.11 6.04 8.47
CA PRO A 77 -5.72 5.96 9.79
C PRO A 77 -4.67 5.64 10.87
N ASN A 78 -4.82 6.23 12.06
CA ASN A 78 -3.88 5.95 13.15
C ASN A 78 -3.94 4.49 13.64
N THR A 79 -5.07 3.81 13.41
CA THR A 79 -5.31 2.43 13.83
C THR A 79 -6.18 1.68 12.82
N ILE A 80 -5.92 0.40 12.59
CA ILE A 80 -6.74 -0.47 11.72
C ILE A 80 -7.17 -1.71 12.50
N GLY A 81 -8.47 -2.04 12.44
CA GLY A 81 -9.05 -3.18 13.18
C GLY A 81 -9.59 -2.82 14.57
N GLY A 82 -10.08 -1.59 14.74
CA GLY A 82 -11.00 -1.18 15.83
C GLY A 82 -12.42 -1.00 15.29
N LYS A 83 -13.42 -0.71 16.14
CA LYS A 83 -14.84 -0.50 15.75
C LYS A 83 -15.09 0.69 14.78
N THR A 84 -14.04 1.28 14.21
CA THR A 84 -14.12 2.45 13.33
C THR A 84 -14.36 2.02 11.89
N THR A 85 -15.49 2.43 11.34
CA THR A 85 -15.78 2.39 9.90
C THR A 85 -15.14 3.60 9.24
N GLY A 86 -14.13 3.41 8.39
CA GLY A 86 -13.59 4.50 7.55
C GLY A 86 -12.09 4.52 7.27
N ASP A 87 -11.42 3.37 7.18
CA ASP A 87 -9.95 3.27 7.05
C ASP A 87 -9.44 3.52 5.61
N HIS A 88 -9.79 4.67 5.04
CA HIS A 88 -9.28 5.12 3.74
C HIS A 88 -8.19 6.19 3.89
N PHE A 89 -7.31 6.26 2.90
CA PHE A 89 -6.38 7.37 2.73
C PHE A 89 -6.46 7.89 1.29
N VAL A 90 -6.06 9.15 1.11
CA VAL A 90 -5.99 9.80 -0.19
C VAL A 90 -4.64 10.48 -0.31
N HIS A 91 -3.88 10.11 -1.32
CA HIS A 91 -2.57 10.67 -1.62
C HIS A 91 -2.58 11.23 -3.04
N MET A 92 -2.27 12.52 -3.19
CA MET A 92 -2.22 13.19 -4.48
C MET A 92 -0.77 13.32 -4.96
N GLY A 93 -0.57 13.33 -6.27
CA GLY A 93 0.68 13.76 -6.89
C GLY A 93 0.99 15.21 -6.55
N ALA A 94 2.11 15.71 -7.03
CA ALA A 94 2.50 17.11 -6.84
C ALA A 94 2.89 17.73 -8.17
N ASN A 95 2.89 19.06 -8.22
CA ASN A 95 3.59 19.78 -9.29
C ASN A 95 5.05 19.93 -8.89
N TRP A 96 5.97 19.49 -9.75
CA TRP A 96 7.39 19.80 -9.58
C TRP A 96 7.62 21.28 -9.90
N GLN A 97 8.11 22.05 -8.92
CA GLN A 97 8.41 23.48 -9.05
C GLN A 97 9.78 23.73 -9.71
N GLY A 98 10.05 23.04 -10.82
CA GLY A 98 11.23 23.30 -11.66
C GLY A 98 10.99 24.45 -12.66
N GLN A 99 11.92 24.64 -13.60
CA GLN A 99 11.80 25.65 -14.68
C GLN A 99 10.56 25.45 -15.58
N LEU A 100 9.99 24.24 -15.60
CA LEU A 100 8.70 23.93 -16.21
C LEU A 100 7.86 23.16 -15.18
N PRO A 101 6.58 23.52 -14.96
CA PRO A 101 5.69 22.75 -14.10
C PRO A 101 5.47 21.38 -14.72
N VAL A 102 6.07 20.35 -14.11
CA VAL A 102 5.86 18.94 -14.49
C VAL A 102 5.07 18.30 -13.37
N VAL A 103 3.89 17.75 -13.70
CA VAL A 103 3.14 16.95 -12.75
C VAL A 103 3.94 15.68 -12.46
N VAL A 104 4.25 15.45 -11.18
CA VAL A 104 4.86 14.22 -10.70
C VAL A 104 3.78 13.30 -10.16
N GLY A 105 3.96 11.99 -10.40
CA GLY A 105 3.07 10.95 -9.90
C GLY A 105 2.99 10.89 -8.37
N SER A 106 2.26 9.92 -7.86
CA SER A 106 2.08 9.70 -6.42
C SER A 106 2.94 8.51 -5.97
N LYS A 107 3.93 8.74 -5.12
CA LYS A 107 4.78 7.69 -4.56
C LYS A 107 4.95 7.88 -3.05
N ALA A 108 4.49 6.91 -2.27
CA ALA A 108 4.54 6.96 -0.81
C ALA A 108 4.51 5.56 -0.17
N ALA A 109 4.83 5.52 1.12
CA ALA A 109 4.80 4.32 1.94
C ALA A 109 4.24 4.60 3.33
N VAL A 110 3.65 3.57 3.93
CA VAL A 110 3.06 3.57 5.27
C VAL A 110 3.45 2.29 5.99
N VAL A 111 3.78 2.42 7.27
CA VAL A 111 4.15 1.31 8.15
C VAL A 111 3.18 1.26 9.32
N TYR A 112 2.67 0.06 9.61
CA TYR A 112 1.87 -0.23 10.79
C TYR A 112 2.54 -1.30 11.64
N ILE A 113 2.38 -1.22 12.96
CA ILE A 113 2.92 -2.17 13.93
C ILE A 113 1.86 -2.57 14.97
N THR A 114 2.03 -3.72 15.61
CA THR A 114 1.15 -4.15 16.72
C THR A 114 1.40 -3.33 18.00
N MET A 115 0.35 -3.02 18.77
CA MET A 115 0.44 -2.25 20.02
C MET A 115 1.23 -2.93 21.14
N ASP A 116 1.06 -4.25 21.25
CA ASP A 116 1.49 -4.99 22.42
C ASP A 116 2.96 -5.38 22.32
N LYS A 117 3.70 -5.17 23.42
CA LYS A 117 5.09 -5.63 23.63
C LYS A 117 5.22 -7.17 23.69
N MET A 118 4.20 -7.90 23.25
CA MET A 118 4.19 -9.35 23.20
C MET A 118 5.02 -9.81 22.01
N HIS A 119 5.88 -10.79 22.25
CA HIS A 119 6.82 -11.28 21.24
C HIS A 119 6.18 -12.38 20.37
N PRO A 120 6.39 -12.35 19.05
CA PRO A 120 7.04 -11.28 18.29
C PRO A 120 6.07 -10.12 17.99
N GLY A 121 6.54 -8.87 18.18
CA GLY A 121 5.81 -7.70 17.70
C GLY A 121 5.82 -7.69 16.17
N LEU A 122 4.68 -7.45 15.54
CA LEU A 122 4.52 -7.55 14.08
C LEU A 122 4.50 -6.16 13.43
N GLY A 123 5.02 -6.09 12.21
CA GLY A 123 4.98 -4.91 11.38
C GLY A 123 4.50 -5.24 9.97
N TYR A 124 3.89 -4.24 9.34
CA TYR A 124 3.25 -4.30 8.04
C TYR A 124 3.59 -3.04 7.27
N LEU A 125 4.17 -3.20 6.10
CA LEU A 125 4.53 -2.14 5.17
C LEU A 125 3.60 -2.21 3.96
N LEU A 126 3.12 -1.05 3.53
CA LEU A 126 2.48 -0.82 2.25
C LEU A 126 3.17 0.37 1.58
N ALA A 127 3.62 0.19 0.34
CA ALA A 127 4.18 1.23 -0.50
C ALA A 127 3.56 1.19 -1.89
N TRP A 128 3.47 2.33 -2.56
CA TRP A 128 2.92 2.44 -3.92
C TRP A 128 3.66 3.47 -4.75
N ASP A 129 3.62 3.27 -6.06
CA ASP A 129 4.01 4.25 -7.07
C ASP A 129 2.92 4.28 -8.14
N LYS A 130 2.30 5.45 -8.33
CA LYS A 130 1.39 5.74 -9.41
C LYS A 130 2.04 6.81 -10.28
N PRO A 131 2.61 6.43 -11.43
CA PRO A 131 3.14 7.38 -12.39
C PRO A 131 2.07 8.33 -12.91
N GLU A 132 2.52 9.52 -13.32
CA GLU A 132 1.67 10.60 -13.86
C GLU A 132 0.84 10.15 -15.09
N ASN A 133 1.42 9.28 -15.90
CA ASN A 133 0.79 8.69 -17.08
C ASN A 133 1.41 7.33 -17.37
N SER A 134 0.77 6.57 -18.26
CA SER A 134 1.23 5.22 -18.65
C SER A 134 2.58 5.23 -19.37
N SER A 135 2.97 6.33 -20.03
CA SER A 135 4.31 6.45 -20.63
C SER A 135 5.43 6.53 -19.60
N ASN A 136 5.14 6.97 -18.37
CA ASN A 136 6.10 7.04 -17.27
C ASN A 136 6.20 5.74 -16.46
N GLY A 137 5.47 4.69 -16.86
CA GLY A 137 5.47 3.38 -16.23
C GLY A 137 4.08 2.92 -15.81
N THR A 138 4.02 1.70 -15.27
CA THR A 138 2.81 1.12 -14.70
C THR A 138 2.72 1.42 -13.20
N SER A 139 1.50 1.45 -12.68
CA SER A 139 1.27 1.51 -11.23
C SER A 139 1.84 0.29 -10.51
N LYS A 140 2.51 0.54 -9.40
CA LYS A 140 3.19 -0.47 -8.58
C LYS A 140 2.73 -0.41 -7.14
N ILE A 141 2.74 -1.57 -6.49
CA ILE A 141 2.44 -1.73 -5.08
C ILE A 141 3.42 -2.73 -4.50
N TYR A 142 3.88 -2.44 -3.29
CA TYR A 142 4.75 -3.33 -2.52
C TYR A 142 4.21 -3.48 -1.11
N VAL A 143 4.11 -4.72 -0.65
CA VAL A 143 3.77 -5.03 0.74
C VAL A 143 4.82 -5.94 1.36
N GLU A 144 5.06 -5.77 2.64
CA GLU A 144 5.97 -6.62 3.41
C GLU A 144 5.41 -6.79 4.83
N ALA A 145 5.52 -7.99 5.38
CA ALA A 145 5.06 -8.32 6.72
C ALA A 145 6.16 -9.04 7.49
N GLY A 146 6.17 -8.92 8.81
CA GLY A 146 7.10 -9.68 9.65
C GLY A 146 7.33 -9.04 11.00
N ASN A 147 8.52 -9.21 11.56
CA ASN A 147 8.88 -8.60 12.83
C ASN A 147 8.91 -7.06 12.75
N SER A 148 8.20 -6.38 13.66
CA SER A 148 8.15 -4.91 13.79
C SER A 148 9.55 -4.26 13.84
N ALA A 149 10.52 -4.88 14.51
CA ALA A 149 11.88 -4.33 14.64
C ALA A 149 12.60 -4.18 13.30
N LYS A 150 12.23 -4.99 12.30
CA LYS A 150 12.74 -4.87 10.91
C LYS A 150 12.30 -3.55 10.29
N PHE A 151 11.01 -3.22 10.42
CA PHE A 151 10.44 -2.03 9.78
C PHE A 151 10.87 -0.73 10.46
N VAL A 152 11.06 -0.75 11.78
CA VAL A 152 11.59 0.40 12.52
C VAL A 152 12.98 0.80 11.98
N LYS A 153 13.84 -0.18 11.68
CA LYS A 153 15.22 0.03 11.20
C LYS A 153 15.35 0.13 9.67
N MET A 154 14.31 -0.23 8.93
CA MET A 154 14.36 -0.27 7.46
C MET A 154 14.51 1.14 6.89
N ASP A 155 15.46 1.28 5.97
CA ASP A 155 15.74 2.53 5.26
C ASP A 155 14.71 2.78 4.14
N TRP A 156 14.32 4.03 3.95
CA TRP A 156 13.36 4.39 2.91
C TRP A 156 13.87 4.07 1.50
N ASN A 157 15.17 4.17 1.23
CA ASN A 157 15.72 3.80 -0.08
C ASN A 157 15.66 2.28 -0.32
N GLU A 158 15.73 1.46 0.74
CA GLU A 158 15.51 0.02 0.61
C GLU A 158 14.06 -0.27 0.19
N ILE A 159 13.10 0.38 0.85
CA ILE A 159 11.67 0.26 0.51
C ILE A 159 11.42 0.73 -0.92
N GLU A 160 12.02 1.85 -1.32
CA GLU A 160 11.87 2.40 -2.66
C GLU A 160 12.37 1.43 -3.73
N LYS A 161 13.55 0.81 -3.54
CA LYS A 161 14.08 -0.18 -4.48
C LYS A 161 13.19 -1.42 -4.60
N LYS A 162 12.63 -1.90 -3.48
CA LYS A 162 11.69 -3.04 -3.51
C LYS A 162 10.39 -2.68 -4.20
N LEU A 163 9.88 -1.46 -3.99
CA LEU A 163 8.74 -0.92 -4.71
C LEU A 163 9.02 -0.78 -6.21
N ASP A 164 10.19 -0.30 -6.61
CA ASP A 164 10.54 -0.13 -8.02
C ASP A 164 10.65 -1.47 -8.75
N ALA A 165 11.02 -2.54 -8.05
CA ALA A 165 11.05 -3.91 -8.57
C ALA A 165 9.69 -4.63 -8.52
N SER A 166 8.66 -4.01 -7.93
CA SER A 166 7.33 -4.62 -7.75
C SER A 166 6.41 -4.43 -8.96
N CYS A 167 5.23 -5.04 -8.86
CA CYS A 167 4.18 -5.01 -9.88
C CYS A 167 2.90 -4.36 -9.34
N ASN A 168 1.79 -4.46 -10.08
CA ASN A 168 0.48 -3.99 -9.65
C ASN A 168 -0.18 -4.84 -8.54
N THR A 169 0.44 -5.96 -8.17
CA THR A 169 0.05 -6.83 -7.06
C THR A 169 1.29 -7.20 -6.26
N SER A 170 1.11 -7.39 -4.96
CA SER A 170 2.19 -7.77 -4.06
C SER A 170 1.67 -8.61 -2.90
N PHE A 171 2.44 -9.63 -2.53
CA PHE A 171 2.15 -10.52 -1.42
C PHE A 171 3.44 -10.84 -0.68
N HIS A 172 3.35 -10.90 0.65
CA HIS A 172 4.46 -11.32 1.49
C HIS A 172 3.94 -12.18 2.65
N PHE A 173 4.62 -13.30 2.90
CA PHE A 173 4.41 -14.14 4.07
C PHE A 173 5.74 -14.35 4.79
N ASP A 174 5.76 -14.02 6.08
CA ASP A 174 6.88 -14.28 6.98
C ASP A 174 6.61 -15.58 7.77
N PRO A 175 7.30 -16.68 7.47
CA PRO A 175 7.08 -17.96 8.14
C PRO A 175 7.50 -17.94 9.62
N GLU A 176 8.42 -17.05 10.02
CA GLU A 176 8.92 -17.01 11.41
C GLU A 176 7.88 -16.41 12.36
N THR A 177 7.18 -15.38 11.91
CA THR A 177 6.18 -14.67 12.72
C THR A 177 4.73 -15.07 12.39
N GLY A 178 4.54 -15.73 11.25
CA GLY A 178 3.24 -16.01 10.64
C GLY A 178 2.57 -14.77 10.05
N ALA A 179 3.26 -13.61 10.03
CA ALA A 179 2.71 -12.36 9.54
C ALA A 179 2.58 -12.37 8.01
N MET A 180 1.53 -11.74 7.51
CA MET A 180 1.22 -11.75 6.10
C MET A 180 0.66 -10.40 5.65
N ALA A 181 1.06 -9.97 4.47
CA ALA A 181 0.50 -8.79 3.83
C ALA A 181 0.16 -9.08 2.37
N GLY A 182 -0.92 -8.48 1.90
CA GLY A 182 -1.36 -8.55 0.53
C GLY A 182 -1.82 -7.20 0.03
N GLY A 183 -1.57 -6.90 -1.24
CA GLY A 183 -1.98 -5.65 -1.85
C GLY A 183 -2.18 -5.74 -3.35
N GLU A 184 -3.13 -4.96 -3.85
CA GLU A 184 -3.34 -4.70 -5.27
C GLU A 184 -3.59 -3.21 -5.51
N ILE A 185 -3.03 -2.70 -6.61
CA ILE A 185 -3.32 -1.36 -7.12
C ILE A 185 -4.02 -1.47 -8.49
N LYS A 186 -5.18 -0.83 -8.62
CA LYS A 186 -5.92 -0.72 -9.89
C LYS A 186 -5.88 0.72 -10.37
N ASP A 187 -5.21 0.90 -11.50
CA ASP A 187 -5.04 2.18 -12.19
C ASP A 187 -6.21 2.48 -13.13
N SER A 188 -6.59 3.75 -13.22
CA SER A 188 -7.58 4.32 -14.12
C SER A 188 -7.21 5.78 -14.42
N ASP A 189 -6.39 5.98 -15.45
CA ASP A 189 -5.92 7.30 -15.92
C ASP A 189 -5.17 8.09 -14.82
N LYS A 190 -5.77 9.18 -14.31
CA LYS A 190 -5.23 9.96 -13.19
C LYS A 190 -5.51 9.37 -11.82
N ASN A 191 -6.42 8.41 -11.74
CA ASN A 191 -6.85 7.84 -10.47
C ASN A 191 -6.30 6.42 -10.30
N ALA A 192 -5.92 6.05 -9.08
CA ALA A 192 -5.69 4.66 -8.73
C ALA A 192 -6.35 4.31 -7.41
N THR A 193 -6.77 3.05 -7.31
CA THR A 193 -7.38 2.49 -6.10
C THR A 193 -6.51 1.37 -5.55
N ILE A 194 -6.21 1.43 -4.25
CA ILE A 194 -5.43 0.43 -3.54
C ILE A 194 -6.35 -0.33 -2.59
N GLY A 195 -6.23 -1.66 -2.59
CA GLY A 195 -6.71 -2.51 -1.51
C GLY A 195 -5.55 -3.26 -0.91
N ALA A 196 -5.40 -3.21 0.42
CA ALA A 196 -4.41 -3.99 1.14
C ALA A 196 -5.04 -4.75 2.31
N ILE A 197 -4.50 -5.92 2.60
CA ILE A 197 -4.85 -6.76 3.74
C ILE A 197 -3.62 -7.07 4.56
N PHE A 198 -3.75 -6.95 5.88
CA PHE A 198 -2.77 -7.38 6.86
C PHE A 198 -3.37 -8.50 7.70
N ASP A 199 -2.65 -9.61 7.83
CA ASP A 199 -3.10 -10.78 8.58
C ASP A 199 -1.93 -11.43 9.35
N ARG A 200 -2.28 -12.46 10.13
CA ARG A 200 -1.35 -13.40 10.74
C ARG A 200 -1.96 -14.80 10.66
N ARG A 201 -1.32 -15.72 9.94
CA ARG A 201 -1.72 -17.14 9.99
C ARG A 201 -1.15 -17.74 11.28
N GLY A 202 -2.01 -18.40 12.05
CA GLY A 202 -1.58 -19.18 13.21
C GLY A 202 -0.69 -20.34 12.77
N ALA A 203 0.38 -20.59 13.53
CA ALA A 203 1.02 -21.90 13.58
C ALA A 203 0.09 -22.90 14.28
#